data_AF-A0A0X3UUM1-F1
#
_entry.id   AF-A0A0X3UUM1-F1
#
_cell.length_a   1.000
_cell.length_b   1.000
_cell.length_c   1.000
_cell.angle_alpha   90.00
_cell.angle_beta   90.00
_cell.angle_gamma   90.00
#
_symmetry.space_group_name_H-M   'P 1'
#
loop_
_entity.id
_entity.type
_entity.pdbx_description
1 polymer ?
#
loop_
_entity_poly.entity_id
_entity_poly.type
_entity_poly.pdbx_seq_one_letter_code
_entity_poly.pdbx_strand_id
1 'polypeptide(L)'
;MDVYGFPDPAQNKTKSGGFIFDRTHIVGDKVGGDWVNENLFTGFSRMNKSGMRRCEIQMEKKLAAGKWVMYTAKVNYSHTTGYADSITMSAYTEDGALFDNVVVQNSPDWQTTC
;
A
#
# COMPACT_ATOMS: atom_id res chain seq x y z
N MET A 1 -6.08 14.31 7.10
CA MET A 1 -5.20 13.31 7.73
C MET A 1 -3.78 13.83 7.67
N ASP A 2 -3.17 13.93 8.84
CA ASP A 2 -1.77 14.31 9.01
C ASP A 2 -0.97 13.00 9.06
N VAL A 3 -0.29 12.69 7.96
CA VAL A 3 0.45 11.43 7.78
C VAL A 3 1.93 11.74 7.92
N TYR A 4 2.60 11.04 8.81
CA TYR A 4 4.02 11.28 9.09
C TYR A 4 4.87 11.18 7.82
N GLY A 5 5.76 12.16 7.64
CA GLY A 5 6.64 12.27 6.47
C GLY A 5 5.96 12.75 5.18
N PHE A 6 4.67 13.08 5.21
CA PHE A 6 3.95 13.50 4.01
C PHE A 6 4.36 14.92 3.62
N PRO A 7 4.82 15.15 2.38
CA PRO A 7 5.33 16.46 1.97
C PRO A 7 4.21 17.49 1.83
N ASP A 8 4.60 18.76 1.86
CA ASP A 8 3.70 19.88 1.53
C ASP A 8 3.07 19.67 0.14
N PRO A 9 1.77 19.96 -0.05
CA PRO A 9 1.10 19.81 -1.34
C PRO A 9 1.80 20.51 -2.53
N ALA A 10 2.51 21.62 -2.30
CA ALA A 10 3.27 22.32 -3.33
C ALA A 10 4.52 21.53 -3.77
N GLN A 11 5.10 20.71 -2.88
CA GLN A 11 6.27 19.88 -3.14
C GLN A 11 5.89 18.48 -3.66
N ASN A 12 4.65 18.04 -3.46
CA ASN A 12 4.16 16.73 -3.87
C ASN A 12 3.66 16.67 -5.32
N LYS A 13 4.38 17.27 -6.27
CA LYS A 13 3.99 17.27 -7.69
C LYS A 13 5.13 16.86 -8.60
N THR A 14 4.84 15.98 -9.55
CA THR A 14 5.75 15.68 -10.65
C THR A 14 5.76 16.84 -11.66
N LYS A 15 6.80 16.90 -12.50
CA LYS A 15 6.87 17.87 -13.61
C LYS A 15 5.68 17.77 -14.58
N SER A 16 5.05 16.60 -14.67
CA SER A 16 3.89 16.32 -15.51
C SER A 16 2.54 16.58 -14.82
N GLY A 17 2.53 17.10 -13.59
CA GLY A 17 1.31 17.42 -12.85
C GLY A 17 0.67 16.26 -12.06
N GLY A 18 1.32 15.10 -12.01
CA GLY A 18 0.93 13.99 -11.13
C GLY A 18 1.44 14.17 -9.70
N PHE A 19 1.04 13.27 -8.79
CA PHE A 19 1.55 13.22 -7.42
C PHE A 19 2.77 12.30 -7.30
N ILE A 20 3.76 12.71 -6.50
CA ILE A 20 4.94 11.89 -6.20
C ILE A 20 4.59 10.85 -5.14
N PHE A 21 3.94 11.30 -4.07
CA PHE A 21 3.49 10.51 -2.93
C PHE A 21 1.96 10.50 -2.82
N ASP A 22 1.43 9.36 -2.40
CA ASP A 22 0.05 9.19 -1.98
C ASP A 22 0.00 9.01 -0.45
N ARG A 23 -1.15 9.31 0.15
CA ARG A 23 -1.48 8.82 1.49
C ARG A 23 -1.91 7.36 1.32
N THR A 24 -0.94 6.47 1.40
CA THR A 24 -1.11 5.06 1.06
C THR A 24 -1.76 4.33 2.22
N HIS A 25 -2.77 3.52 1.91
CA HIS A 25 -3.41 2.70 2.92
C HIS A 25 -2.60 1.43 3.16
N ILE A 26 -2.52 0.97 4.42
CA ILE A 26 -2.02 -0.37 4.76
C ILE A 26 -3.07 -1.40 4.34
N VAL A 27 -4.34 -1.16 4.70
CA VAL A 27 -5.51 -1.89 4.22
C VAL A 27 -6.29 -0.97 3.28
N GLY A 28 -6.37 -1.33 2.00
CA GLY A 28 -7.04 -0.51 0.98
C GLY A 28 -8.53 -0.29 1.24
N ASP A 29 -9.04 0.86 0.80
CA ASP A 29 -10.45 1.27 0.93
C ASP A 29 -11.42 0.24 0.32
N LYS A 30 -11.08 -0.29 -0.86
CA LYS A 30 -11.87 -1.31 -1.57
C LYS A 30 -11.91 -2.68 -0.90
N VAL A 31 -11.04 -2.92 0.07
CA VAL A 31 -11.02 -4.14 0.89
C VAL A 31 -11.45 -3.85 2.33
N GLY A 32 -12.06 -2.69 2.59
CA GLY A 32 -12.66 -2.33 3.87
C GLY A 32 -11.75 -1.56 4.83
N GLY A 33 -10.64 -1.00 4.34
CA GLY A 33 -9.77 -0.18 5.17
C GLY A 33 -10.28 1.25 5.37
N ASP A 34 -10.12 1.75 6.59
CA ASP A 34 -10.59 3.07 6.98
C ASP A 34 -9.55 4.18 6.74
N TRP A 35 -10.04 5.41 6.53
CA TRP A 35 -9.22 6.62 6.47
C TRP A 35 -8.87 7.09 7.87
N VAL A 36 -7.98 6.38 8.55
CA VAL A 36 -7.43 6.74 9.87
C VAL A 36 -5.91 6.78 9.81
N ASN A 37 -5.28 7.59 10.67
CA ASN A 37 -3.83 7.83 10.61
C ASN A 37 -3.03 6.52 10.81
N GLU A 38 -3.56 5.58 11.59
CA GLU A 38 -2.98 4.26 11.86
C GLU A 38 -2.98 3.35 10.63
N ASN A 39 -3.87 3.59 9.67
CA ASN A 39 -3.97 2.84 8.43
C ASN A 39 -3.26 3.55 7.26
N LEU A 40 -2.65 4.71 7.49
CA LEU A 40 -2.07 5.54 6.44
C LEU A 40 -0.56 5.74 6.64
N PHE A 41 0.18 5.67 5.55
CA PHE A 41 1.60 6.03 5.52
C PHE A 41 1.95 6.78 4.25
N THR A 42 3.08 7.51 4.29
CA THR A 42 3.60 8.21 3.12
C THR A 42 4.24 7.19 2.18
N GLY A 43 3.58 6.92 1.06
CA GLY A 43 4.07 6.00 0.02
C GLY A 43 4.18 6.68 -1.33
N PHE A 44 5.13 6.28 -2.17
CA PHE A 44 5.19 6.72 -3.56
C PHE A 44 3.93 6.31 -4.31
N SER A 45 3.46 7.16 -5.21
CA SER A 45 2.27 6.92 -6.03
C SER A 45 2.37 5.62 -6.82
N ARG A 46 3.57 5.20 -7.25
CA ARG A 46 3.79 3.91 -7.92
C ARG A 46 3.76 2.72 -6.97
N MET A 47 4.31 2.83 -5.76
CA MET A 47 4.16 1.79 -4.72
C MET A 47 2.67 1.48 -4.50
N ASN A 48 1.86 2.51 -4.31
CA ASN A 48 0.42 2.39 -4.08
C ASN A 48 -0.33 1.82 -5.30
N LYS A 49 -0.19 2.47 -6.46
CA LYS A 49 -1.01 2.20 -7.65
C LYS A 49 -0.53 1.03 -8.51
N SER A 50 0.70 0.55 -8.32
CA SER A 50 1.23 -0.61 -9.05
C SER A 50 1.59 -1.77 -8.13
N GLY A 51 2.41 -1.53 -7.10
CA GLY A 51 2.87 -2.59 -6.21
C GLY A 51 1.75 -3.18 -5.35
N MET A 52 1.17 -2.36 -4.48
CA MET A 52 0.11 -2.79 -3.57
C MET A 52 -1.18 -3.14 -4.31
N ARG A 53 -1.57 -2.32 -5.30
CA ARG A 53 -2.83 -2.48 -6.04
C ARG A 53 -3.02 -3.88 -6.65
N ARG A 54 -1.95 -4.49 -7.13
CA ARG A 54 -2.00 -5.84 -7.72
C ARG A 54 -2.39 -6.90 -6.68
N CYS A 55 -1.79 -6.85 -5.50
CA CYS A 55 -2.13 -7.74 -4.39
C CYS A 55 -3.56 -7.47 -3.89
N GLU A 56 -3.97 -6.20 -3.78
CA GLU A 56 -5.35 -5.83 -3.42
C GLU A 56 -6.39 -6.39 -4.39
N ILE A 57 -6.14 -6.34 -5.70
CA ILE A 57 -7.05 -6.91 -6.71
C ILE A 57 -7.27 -8.41 -6.48
N GLN A 58 -6.25 -9.15 -6.02
CA GLN A 58 -6.42 -10.57 -5.71
C GLN A 58 -7.35 -10.77 -4.49
N MET A 59 -7.24 -9.92 -3.47
CA MET A 59 -8.12 -9.93 -2.30
C MET A 59 -9.55 -9.53 -2.68
N GLU A 60 -9.72 -8.45 -3.45
CA GLU A 60 -11.02 -7.97 -3.94
C GLU A 60 -11.80 -9.08 -4.65
N LYS A 61 -11.13 -9.87 -5.50
CA LYS A 61 -11.77 -11.00 -6.20
C LYS A 61 -12.32 -12.05 -5.24
N LYS A 62 -11.63 -12.31 -4.13
CA LYS A 62 -12.07 -13.29 -3.12
C LYS A 62 -13.21 -12.73 -2.27
N LEU A 63 -13.10 -11.48 -1.83
CA LEU A 63 -14.15 -10.79 -1.09
C LEU A 63 -15.45 -10.66 -1.91
N ALA A 64 -15.34 -10.32 -3.21
CA ALA A 64 -16.48 -10.24 -4.12
C ALA A 64 -17.17 -11.60 -4.34
N ALA A 65 -16.43 -12.70 -4.18
CA ALA A 65 -16.99 -14.07 -4.20
C ALA A 65 -17.57 -14.51 -2.85
N GLY A 66 -17.67 -13.61 -1.86
CA GLY A 66 -18.19 -13.90 -0.53
C GLY A 66 -17.23 -14.69 0.37
N LYS A 67 -15.95 -14.82 -0.02
CA LYS A 67 -14.93 -15.48 0.80
C LYS A 67 -14.29 -14.50 1.76
N TRP A 68 -13.92 -14.97 2.95
CA TRP A 68 -13.08 -14.21 3.87
C TRP A 68 -11.63 -14.18 3.37
N VAL A 69 -10.91 -13.12 3.75
CA VAL A 69 -9.47 -12.97 3.53
C VAL A 69 -8.84 -12.54 4.84
N MET A 70 -7.89 -13.33 5.36
CA MET A 70 -7.02 -12.90 6.46
C MET A 70 -5.83 -12.17 5.84
N TYR A 71 -5.71 -10.89 6.15
CA TYR A 71 -4.64 -10.03 5.67
C TYR A 71 -3.77 -9.59 6.83
N THR A 72 -2.46 -9.60 6.61
CA THR A 72 -1.48 -9.02 7.53
C THR A 72 -0.52 -8.15 6.74
N ALA A 73 -0.16 -7.01 7.31
CA ALA A 73 0.83 -6.15 6.72
C ALA A 73 1.66 -5.44 7.79
N LYS A 74 2.93 -5.24 7.46
CA LYS A 74 3.89 -4.53 8.30
C LYS A 74 4.61 -3.49 7.46
N VAL A 75 4.47 -2.23 7.84
CA VAL A 75 5.24 -1.13 7.27
C VAL A 75 6.64 -1.14 7.89
N ASN A 76 7.67 -1.09 7.04
CA ASN A 76 9.06 -1.18 7.45
C ASN A 76 9.72 0.21 7.36
N TYR A 77 10.43 0.61 8.42
CA TYR A 77 11.13 1.90 8.52
C TYR A 77 12.59 1.69 8.93
N SER A 78 13.51 2.32 8.20
CA SER A 78 14.95 2.40 8.48
C SER A 78 15.33 3.72 9.18
N HIS A 79 14.37 4.64 9.30
CA HIS A 79 14.51 5.99 9.85
C HIS A 79 15.42 6.96 9.07
N THR A 80 15.86 6.59 7.87
CA THR A 80 16.81 7.41 7.08
C THR A 80 16.15 8.50 6.24
N THR A 81 14.92 8.26 5.77
CA THR A 81 14.24 9.10 4.76
C THR A 81 13.05 9.90 5.31
N GLY A 82 12.64 9.65 6.56
CA GLY A 82 11.45 10.25 7.17
C GLY A 82 10.12 9.64 6.71
N TYR A 83 10.15 8.60 5.86
CA TYR A 83 8.99 7.81 5.43
C TYR A 83 9.34 6.32 5.39
N ALA A 84 8.36 5.45 5.09
CA ALA A 84 8.56 3.99 5.08
C ALA A 84 9.49 3.55 3.96
N ASP A 85 10.29 2.50 4.14
CA ASP A 85 11.10 1.95 3.04
C ASP A 85 10.32 0.93 2.21
N SER A 86 9.42 0.19 2.85
CA SER A 86 8.63 -0.86 2.22
C SER A 86 7.43 -1.25 3.07
N ILE A 87 6.58 -2.11 2.52
CA ILE A 87 5.56 -2.84 3.27
C ILE A 87 5.71 -4.34 2.95
N THR A 88 5.66 -5.18 3.98
CA THR A 88 5.59 -6.64 3.84
C THR A 88 4.15 -7.07 4.06
N MET A 89 3.58 -7.83 3.14
CA MET A 89 2.17 -8.21 3.15
C MET A 89 1.99 -9.72 2.93
N SER A 90 1.02 -10.30 3.62
CA SER A 90 0.52 -11.66 3.38
C SER A 90 -1.00 -11.67 3.40
N ALA A 91 -1.61 -12.50 2.54
CA ALA A 91 -3.05 -12.73 2.51
C ALA A 91 -3.38 -14.20 2.30
N TYR A 92 -4.35 -14.71 3.06
CA TYR A 92 -4.79 -16.09 3.02
C TYR A 92 -6.32 -16.19 2.95
N THR A 93 -6.79 -17.24 2.28
CA THR A 93 -8.18 -17.71 2.35
C THR A 93 -8.20 -19.13 2.91
N GLU A 94 -9.39 -19.71 3.01
CA GLU A 94 -9.58 -21.14 3.28
C GLU A 94 -8.85 -22.08 2.29
N ASP A 95 -8.57 -21.61 1.08
CA ASP A 95 -7.91 -22.37 0.02
C ASP A 95 -6.37 -22.30 0.13
N GLY A 96 -5.83 -21.46 1.01
CA GLY A 96 -4.39 -21.20 1.15
C GLY A 96 -3.99 -19.75 0.87
N ALA A 97 -2.71 -19.53 0.61
CA ALA A 97 -2.16 -18.18 0.38
C ALA A 97 -2.60 -17.60 -0.97
N LEU A 98 -3.07 -16.35 -0.97
CA LEU A 98 -3.14 -15.53 -2.20
C LEU A 98 -1.76 -15.00 -2.55
N PHE A 99 -1.06 -14.53 -1.52
CA PHE A 99 0.33 -14.13 -1.55
C PHE A 99 0.91 -14.22 -0.14
N ASP A 100 2.20 -14.50 -0.04
CA ASP A 100 2.89 -14.71 1.23
C ASP A 100 4.22 -13.97 1.25
N ASN A 101 4.42 -13.16 2.31
CA ASN A 101 5.62 -12.38 2.58
C ASN A 101 6.08 -11.53 1.38
N VAL A 102 5.12 -10.96 0.64
CA VAL A 102 5.42 -10.08 -0.50
C VAL A 102 5.89 -8.74 0.05
N VAL A 103 7.07 -8.33 -0.39
CA VAL A 103 7.63 -7.01 -0.07
C VAL A 103 7.39 -6.07 -1.24
N VAL A 104 6.69 -4.98 -0.99
CA VAL A 104 6.55 -3.87 -1.93
C VAL A 104 7.47 -2.74 -1.48
N GLN A 105 8.38 -2.32 -2.34
CA GLN A 105 9.32 -1.24 -2.05
C GLN A 105 8.61 0.10 -2.12
N ASN A 106 8.94 1.01 -1.20
CA ASN A 106 8.46 2.39 -1.29
C ASN A 106 9.36 3.18 -2.24
N SER A 107 9.21 2.94 -3.54
CA SER A 107 10.00 3.57 -4.59
C SER A 107 9.13 4.25 -5.65
N PRO A 108 9.67 5.24 -6.39
CA PRO A 108 8.95 5.89 -7.49
C PRO A 108 8.82 5.00 -8.73
N ASP A 109 9.44 3.82 -8.74
CA ASP A 109 9.48 2.93 -9.89
C ASP A 109 8.22 2.06 -9.97
N TRP A 110 7.87 1.65 -11.18
CA TRP A 110 6.82 0.68 -11.40
C TRP A 110 7.20 -0.67 -10.78
N GLN A 111 6.27 -1.29 -10.06
CA GLN A 111 6.48 -2.57 -9.42
C GLN A 111 5.44 -3.60 -9.89
N THR A 112 5.92 -4.81 -10.11
CA THR A 112 5.10 -5.98 -10.39
C THR A 112 5.25 -6.92 -9.22
N THR A 113 4.33 -6.79 -8.26
CA THR A 113 4.24 -7.60 -7.06
C THR A 113 2.82 -8.13 -7.00
N CYS A 114 2.66 -9.46 -6.96
CA CYS A 114 1.37 -10.09 -7.26
C CYS A 114 0.80 -9.73 -8.68
#